data_AF-A0A931EXU7-F1
#
_entry.id   AF-A0A931EXU7-F1
#
_cell.length_a   1.000
_cell.length_b   1.000
_cell.length_c   1.000
_cell.angle_alpha   90.00
_cell.angle_beta   90.00
_cell.angle_gamma   90.00
#
_symmetry.space_group_name_H-M   'P 1'
#
loop_
_entity.id
_entity.type
_entity.pdbx_description
1 polymer ?
#
loop_
_entity_poly.entity_id
_entity_poly.type
_entity_poly.pdbx_seq_one_letter_code
_entity_poly.pdbx_strand_id
1 'polypeptide(L)' 'MAKKPRHYSPELRAEVVKYVLDDGHTCAQAARAFNLVAETIRNWVNAEKEKRKGN' A
#
# COMPACT_ATOMS: atom_id res chain seq x y z
N MET A 1 7.49 -12.45 19.98
CA MET A 1 7.32 -13.27 18.75
C MET A 1 7.63 -12.41 17.54
N ALA A 2 8.72 -12.68 16.83
CA ALA A 2 9.06 -11.93 15.62
C ALA A 2 8.08 -12.32 14.50
N LYS A 3 7.14 -11.42 14.14
CA LYS A 3 6.24 -11.65 13.00
C LYS A 3 7.12 -11.70 11.74
N LYS A 4 7.22 -12.89 11.12
CA LYS A 4 7.86 -13.10 9.82
C LYS A 4 7.32 -12.04 8.85
N PRO A 5 8.17 -11.26 8.16
CA PRO A 5 7.70 -10.28 7.21
C PRO A 5 6.90 -11.01 6.14
N ARG A 6 5.63 -10.64 5.99
CA ARG A 6 4.78 -11.19 4.95
C ARG A 6 5.38 -10.68 3.63
N HIS A 7 5.96 -11.58 2.85
CA HIS A 7 6.54 -11.23 1.55
C HIS A 7 5.39 -10.93 0.60
N TYR A 8 5.00 -9.66 0.54
CA TYR A 8 4.07 -9.18 -0.47
C TYR A 8 4.85 -8.96 -1.76
N SER A 9 4.32 -9.43 -2.88
CA SER A 9 4.93 -9.20 -4.18
C SER A 9 5.00 -7.69 -4.46
N PRO A 10 6.10 -7.20 -5.07
CA PRO A 10 6.24 -5.80 -5.42
C PRO A 10 5.14 -5.34 -6.39
N GLU A 11 4.66 -6.24 -7.25
CA GLU A 11 3.53 -6.02 -8.17
C GLU A 11 2.24 -5.69 -7.41
N LEU A 12 1.88 -6.50 -6.42
CA LEU A 12 0.69 -6.27 -5.58
C LEU A 12 0.79 -4.92 -4.86
N ARG A 13 1.97 -4.58 -4.33
CA ARG A 13 2.19 -3.28 -3.69
C ARG A 13 1.98 -2.13 -4.68
N ALA A 14 2.49 -2.24 -5.90
CA ALA A 14 2.34 -1.22 -6.93
C ALA A 14 0.87 -1.03 -7.34
N GLU A 15 0.13 -2.13 -7.54
CA GLU A 15 -1.29 -2.08 -7.87
C GLU A 15 -2.11 -1.40 -6.77
N VAL A 16 -1.91 -1.80 -5.51
CA VAL A 16 -2.61 -1.23 -4.35
C VAL A 16 -2.30 0.27 -4.20
N VAL A 17 -1.03 0.65 -4.36
CA VAL A 17 -0.61 2.05 -4.24
C VAL A 17 -1.17 2.88 -5.40
N LYS A 18 -1.19 2.35 -6.62
CA LYS A 18 -1.83 3.00 -7.77
C LYS A 18 -3.34 3.17 -7.54
N TYR A 19 -4.03 2.14 -7.06
CA TYR A 19 -5.45 2.23 -6.74
C TYR A 19 -5.77 3.34 -5.71
N VAL A 20 -4.91 3.55 -4.70
CA VAL A 20 -5.09 4.62 -3.72
C VAL A 20 -4.68 6.01 -4.26
N LEU A 21 -3.55 6.10 -4.96
CA LEU A 21 -2.98 7.38 -5.38
C LEU A 21 -3.55 7.93 -6.70
N ASP A 22 -3.83 7.04 -7.65
CA ASP A 22 -4.26 7.36 -9.01
C ASP A 22 -5.80 7.43 -9.08
N ASP A 23 -6.46 6.42 -8.50
CA ASP A 23 -7.92 6.29 -8.48
C ASP A 23 -8.57 7.07 -7.29
N GLY A 24 -7.75 7.71 -6.44
CA GLY A 24 -8.21 8.53 -5.32
C GLY A 24 -8.92 7.77 -4.19
N HIS A 25 -8.82 6.44 -4.15
CA HIS A 25 -9.47 5.62 -3.15
C HIS A 25 -8.78 5.73 -1.78
N THR A 26 -9.53 5.47 -0.72
CA THR A 26 -8.98 5.42 0.65
C THR A 26 -8.26 4.10 0.92
N CYS A 27 -7.30 4.11 1.86
CA CYS A 27 -6.62 2.88 2.29
C CYS A 27 -7.59 1.82 2.84
N ALA A 28 -8.75 2.23 3.37
CA ALA A 28 -9.79 1.32 3.84
C ALA A 28 -10.53 0.62 2.69
N GLN A 29 -10.77 1.32 1.58
CA GLN A 29 -11.35 0.71 0.37
C GLN A 29 -10.37 -0.28 -0.26
N ALA A 30 -9.11 0.12 -0.40
CA ALA A 30 -8.05 -0.77 -0.88
C ALA A 30 -7.88 -2.01 0.02
N ALA A 31 -7.97 -1.84 1.35
CA ALA A 31 -7.92 -2.96 2.30
C ALA A 31 -9.00 -4.01 2.01
N ARG A 32 -10.23 -3.56 1.72
CA ARG A 32 -11.35 -4.45 1.39
C ARG A 32 -11.19 -5.08 0.00
N ALA A 33 -10.78 -4.30 -0.99
CA ALA A 33 -10.62 -4.76 -2.37
C ALA A 33 -9.51 -5.81 -2.52
N PHE A 34 -8.36 -5.60 -1.87
CA PHE A 34 -7.18 -6.45 -1.99
C PHE A 34 -7.04 -7.46 -0.83
N ASN A 35 -8.01 -7.49 0.10
CA ASN A 35 -7.98 -8.32 1.31
C ASN A 35 -6.71 -8.09 2.16
N LEU A 36 -6.35 -6.82 2.34
CA LEU A 36 -5.16 -6.38 3.06
C LEU A 36 -5.50 -5.56 4.30
N VAL A 37 -4.52 -5.39 5.18
CA VAL A 37 -4.67 -4.51 6.35
C VAL A 37 -4.43 -3.06 5.94
N ALA A 38 -5.35 -2.17 6.29
CA ALA A 38 -5.26 -0.74 5.96
C ALA A 38 -3.95 -0.09 6.46
N GLU A 39 -3.39 -0.54 7.58
CA GLU A 39 -2.09 -0.09 8.10
C GLU A 39 -0.93 -0.43 7.15
N THR A 40 -0.91 -1.66 6.60
CA THR A 40 0.10 -2.08 5.62
C THR A 40 0.02 -1.21 4.37
N ILE A 41 -1.19 -0.97 3.87
CA ILE A 41 -1.43 -0.13 2.70
C ILE A 41 -0.99 1.31 2.96
N ARG A 42 -1.34 1.87 4.13
CA ARG A 42 -0.91 3.22 4.54
C ARG A 42 0.60 3.34 4.54
N ASN A 43 1.31 2.35 5.06
CA ASN A 43 2.78 2.36 5.06
C ASN A 43 3.35 2.36 3.63
N TRP A 44 2.78 1.56 2.72
CA TRP A 44 3.22 1.54 1.32
C TRP A 44 2.94 2.84 0.59
N VAL A 45 1.75 3.41 0.77
CA VAL A 45 1.33 4.67 0.16
C VAL A 45 2.18 5.83 0.67
N ASN A 46 2.44 5.89 1.98
CA ASN A 46 3.34 6.89 2.54
C ASN A 46 4.75 6.75 1.97
N ALA A 47 5.32 5.54 1.98
CA ALA A 47 6.64 5.33 1.40
C ALA A 47 6.73 5.72 -0.09
N GLU A 48 5.66 5.51 -0.86
CA GLU A 48 5.60 5.96 -2.26
C GLU A 48 5.45 7.47 -2.39
N LYS A 49 4.64 8.11 -1.54
CA LYS A 49 4.52 9.58 -1.49
C LYS A 49 5.85 10.24 -1.15
N GLU A 50 6.59 9.70 -0.17
CA GLU A 50 7.92 10.20 0.18
C GLU A 50 8.89 10.07 -1.00
N LYS A 51 8.88 8.93 -1.71
CA LYS A 51 9.66 8.75 -2.94
C LYS A 51 9.30 9.77 -4.03
N ARG A 52 8.01 10.08 -4.22
CA ARG A 52 7.55 11.06 -5.22
C ARG A 52 7.86 12.50 -4.83
N LYS A 53 7.91 12.83 -3.53
CA LYS A 53 8.26 14.16 -3.01
C LYS A 53 9.77 14.42 -2.94
N GLY A 54 10.58 13.37 -2.89
CA GLY A 54 12.04 13.45 -2.80
C GLY A 54 12.77 13.48 -4.15
N ASN A 55 12.06 13.75 -5.25
CA ASN A 55 12.59 13.97 -6.60
C ASN A 55 12.11 15.34 -7.12
#